data_AF-A0A9W6J050-F1
#
_entry.id   AF-A0A9W6J050-F1
#
_cell.length_a   1.000
_cell.length_b   1.000
_cell.length_c   1.000
_cell.angle_alpha   90.00
_cell.angle_beta   90.00
_cell.angle_gamma   90.00
#
_symmetry.space_group_name_H-M   'P 1'
#
loop_
_entity.id
_entity.type
_entity.pdbx_description
1 polymer ?
#
loop_
_entity_poly.entity_id
_entity_poly.type
_entity_poly.pdbx_seq_one_letter_code
_entity_poly.pdbx_strand_id
1 'polypeptide(L)'
;MSSTAGARRIDYKVIRPRFFAVAGGVGDRAFYTKYQLSRGGVVGFATSWDSNRIERGDRIPNLMANLFSVSLDGGGDTAQATYTPPTMPVMPAPAPSPPAEAAAPSEDKSGTGFFVSQKRLLTNAHVVKGCAVVTLTIGQNKATGRVLARDEPNDLALIESDKASDAVAKLRAGVRLGEDVAAFGFPLNGDLATSGNFTRGGVTATAGLHDDSSRIQISAPVQPGNSGGPLLDESGNVVGIVVAKLNTLKFALANGGDIAQNVNFAIKSSVAQTFLETNNTTFDVGAPGETMKPADLAAHAQSLSAVIECRP
;
A
#
# COMPACT_ATOMS: atom_id res chain seq x y z
N MET A 1 8.94 22.73 41.17
CA MET A 1 9.70 21.86 40.24
C MET A 1 9.12 22.06 38.85
N SER A 2 9.88 22.74 37.99
CA SER A 2 9.46 23.12 36.63
C SER A 2 9.48 21.89 35.73
N SER A 3 8.30 21.46 35.26
CA SER A 3 8.18 20.40 34.25
C SER A 3 8.65 20.98 32.91
N THR A 4 9.74 20.44 32.38
CA THR A 4 10.21 20.72 31.02
C THR A 4 9.18 20.17 30.04
N ALA A 5 8.22 21.00 29.64
CA ALA A 5 7.31 20.67 28.54
C ALA A 5 8.15 20.40 27.30
N GLY A 6 8.16 19.15 26.82
CA GLY A 6 8.93 18.75 25.66
C GLY A 6 8.64 19.68 24.47
N ALA A 7 9.69 20.08 23.75
CA ALA A 7 9.54 20.99 22.61
C ALA A 7 8.52 20.44 21.60
N ARG A 8 7.57 21.28 21.20
CA ARG A 8 6.55 20.91 20.20
C ARG A 8 7.22 20.69 18.86
N ARG A 9 7.10 19.47 18.34
CA ARG A 9 7.58 19.06 17.02
C ARG A 9 6.41 19.06 16.05
N ILE A 10 6.64 19.58 14.84
CA ILE A 10 5.68 19.49 13.73
C ILE A 10 6.29 18.54 12.71
N ASP A 11 5.66 17.38 12.55
CA ASP A 11 6.12 16.32 11.66
C ASP A 11 5.51 16.48 10.25
N TYR A 12 4.32 17.06 10.19
CA TYR A 12 3.58 17.26 8.96
C TYR A 12 2.73 18.53 9.04
N LYS A 13 2.75 19.35 7.99
CA LYS A 13 1.96 20.58 7.90
C LYS A 13 1.61 20.87 6.44
N VAL A 14 0.32 20.93 6.16
CA VAL A 14 -0.24 21.41 4.89
C VAL A 14 -1.22 22.51 5.20
N ILE A 15 -1.02 23.67 4.58
CA ILE A 15 -1.96 24.78 4.61
C ILE A 15 -2.35 25.10 3.17
N ARG A 16 -3.64 25.17 2.91
CA ARG A 16 -4.27 25.55 1.65
C ARG A 16 -5.39 26.55 1.93
N PRO A 17 -5.86 27.32 0.93
CA PRO A 17 -6.93 28.30 1.14
C PRO A 17 -8.23 27.72 1.70
N ARG A 18 -8.52 26.44 1.41
CA ARG A 18 -9.77 25.77 1.79
C ARG A 18 -9.62 24.66 2.81
N PHE A 19 -8.41 24.29 3.20
CA PHE A 19 -8.19 23.30 4.26
C PHE A 19 -6.78 23.40 4.82
N PHE A 20 -6.58 22.90 6.02
CA PHE A 20 -5.25 22.65 6.55
C PHE A 20 -5.21 21.34 7.32
N ALA A 21 -4.04 20.72 7.36
CA ALA A 21 -3.74 19.58 8.20
C ALA A 21 -2.39 19.77 8.88
N VAL A 22 -2.32 19.45 10.17
CA VAL A 22 -1.09 19.52 10.96
C VAL A 22 -0.99 18.26 11.81
N ALA A 23 0.15 17.59 11.74
CA ALA A 23 0.50 16.50 12.64
C ALA A 23 1.85 16.78 13.30
N GLY A 24 2.04 16.28 14.52
CA GLY A 24 3.26 16.50 15.26
C GLY A 24 3.21 15.85 16.63
N GLY A 25 4.12 16.25 17.51
CA GLY A 25 4.19 15.74 18.87
C GLY A 25 4.62 16.75 19.91
N VAL A 26 4.29 16.47 21.17
CA VAL A 26 4.72 17.19 22.36
C VAL A 26 5.04 16.15 23.43
N GLY A 27 6.31 15.97 23.77
CA GLY A 27 6.74 14.90 24.66
C GLY A 27 6.43 13.51 24.09
N ASP A 28 5.71 12.70 24.86
CA ASP A 28 5.23 11.35 24.51
C ASP A 28 3.84 11.35 23.86
N ARG A 29 3.34 12.51 23.43
CA ARG A 29 2.05 12.64 22.78
C ARG A 29 2.21 12.99 21.32
N ALA A 30 1.54 12.24 20.44
CA ALA A 30 1.33 12.61 19.06
C ALA A 30 -0.03 13.31 18.90
N PHE A 31 -0.15 14.16 17.89
CA PHE A 31 -1.41 14.80 17.54
C PHE A 31 -1.59 14.89 16.03
N TYR A 32 -2.85 14.92 15.60
CA TYR A 32 -3.27 15.19 14.24
C TYR A 32 -4.46 16.14 14.27
N THR A 33 -4.48 17.08 13.34
CA THR A 33 -5.53 18.08 13.19
C THR A 33 -5.80 18.28 11.72
N LYS A 34 -7.07 18.31 11.33
CA LYS A 34 -7.51 18.64 9.97
C LYS A 34 -8.75 19.50 10.05
N TYR A 35 -8.75 20.60 9.29
CA TYR A 35 -9.88 21.50 9.12
C TYR A 35 -10.09 21.80 7.65
N GLN A 36 -11.35 21.95 7.24
CA GLN A 36 -11.76 22.26 5.88
C GLN A 36 -12.89 23.30 5.89
N LEU A 37 -12.82 24.22 4.94
CA LEU A 37 -13.85 25.21 4.67
C LEU A 37 -14.92 24.60 3.76
N SER A 38 -16.14 24.47 4.28
CA SER A 38 -17.35 24.02 3.57
C SER A 38 -18.29 25.21 3.31
N ARG A 39 -19.32 25.01 2.47
CA ARG A 39 -20.38 26.00 2.21
C ARG A 39 -21.13 26.40 3.49
N GLY A 40 -21.19 25.52 4.48
CA GLY A 40 -21.85 25.75 5.78
C GLY A 40 -20.93 26.25 6.92
N GLY A 41 -19.65 26.54 6.65
CA GLY A 41 -18.70 26.99 7.68
C GLY A 41 -17.42 26.15 7.75
N VAL A 42 -16.68 26.25 8.85
CA VAL A 42 -15.44 25.50 9.10
C VAL A 42 -15.78 24.19 9.81
N VAL A 43 -15.34 23.06 9.25
CA VAL A 43 -15.51 21.73 9.84
C VAL A 43 -14.15 21.06 9.96
N GLY A 44 -13.91 20.37 11.07
CA GLY A 44 -12.65 19.70 11.30
C GLY A 44 -12.63 18.90 12.60
N PHE A 45 -11.48 18.31 12.87
CA PHE A 45 -11.23 17.55 14.09
C PHE A 45 -9.77 17.69 14.51
N ALA A 46 -9.54 17.49 15.81
CA ALA A 46 -8.23 17.34 16.39
C ALA A 46 -8.24 16.13 17.32
N THR A 47 -7.19 15.33 17.26
CA THR A 47 -7.00 14.21 18.17
C THR A 47 -5.56 14.14 18.62
N SER A 48 -5.35 13.64 19.83
CA SER A 48 -4.02 13.38 20.39
C SER A 48 -4.00 12.04 21.09
N TRP A 49 -2.87 11.37 21.04
CA TRP A 49 -2.68 10.06 21.64
C TRP A 49 -1.28 9.91 22.21
N ASP A 50 -1.12 8.94 23.09
CA ASP A 50 0.20 8.51 23.58
C ASP A 50 0.95 7.84 22.41
N SER A 51 2.11 8.40 22.04
CA SER A 51 2.92 7.93 20.92
C SER A 51 3.46 6.51 21.11
N ASN A 52 3.44 5.98 22.33
CA ASN A 52 3.84 4.60 22.63
C ASN A 52 2.68 3.59 22.47
N ARG A 53 1.45 4.07 22.20
CA ARG A 53 0.24 3.23 21.97
C ARG A 53 -0.23 3.31 20.52
N ILE A 54 0.68 3.03 19.59
CA ILE A 54 0.54 3.17 18.12
C ILE A 54 -0.67 2.39 17.56
N GLU A 55 -1.01 1.23 18.14
CA GLU A 55 -2.05 0.32 17.60
C GLU A 55 -3.47 0.92 17.53
N ARG A 56 -3.78 1.93 18.36
CA ARG A 56 -5.06 2.67 18.30
C ARG A 56 -4.89 4.14 17.93
N GLY A 57 -3.75 4.72 18.27
CA GLY A 57 -3.51 6.16 18.20
C GLY A 57 -3.52 6.74 16.79
N ASP A 58 -2.89 6.06 15.83
CA ASP A 58 -2.74 6.57 14.45
C ASP A 58 -3.94 6.23 13.56
N ARG A 59 -4.69 5.18 13.92
CA ARG A 59 -5.83 4.67 13.15
C ARG A 59 -7.06 5.57 13.26
N ILE A 60 -7.33 6.09 14.46
CA ILE A 60 -8.48 6.96 14.72
C ILE A 60 -8.40 8.27 13.90
N PRO A 61 -7.28 9.02 13.90
CA PRO A 61 -7.15 10.22 13.08
C PRO A 61 -7.32 9.96 11.58
N ASN A 62 -6.78 8.85 11.07
CA ASN A 62 -6.91 8.49 9.65
C ASN A 62 -8.33 8.06 9.28
N LEU A 63 -8.99 7.27 10.15
CA LEU A 63 -10.41 6.91 10.00
C LEU A 63 -11.27 8.17 9.99
N MET A 64 -11.08 9.07 10.95
CA MET A 64 -11.79 10.34 11.00
C MET A 64 -11.55 11.14 9.72
N ALA A 65 -10.28 11.32 9.31
CA ALA A 65 -9.91 12.08 8.11
C ALA A 65 -10.60 11.59 6.82
N ASN A 66 -10.87 10.29 6.71
CA ASN A 66 -11.53 9.65 5.58
C ASN A 66 -13.06 9.69 5.69
N LEU A 67 -13.62 9.57 6.89
CA LEU A 67 -15.06 9.76 7.15
C LEU A 67 -15.52 11.20 6.84
N PHE A 68 -14.62 12.20 6.98
CA PHE A 68 -14.91 13.60 6.67
C PHE A 68 -15.21 13.87 5.18
N SER A 69 -14.83 12.99 4.25
CA SER A 69 -15.12 13.13 2.82
C SER A 69 -16.56 12.74 2.45
N VAL A 70 -17.28 12.03 3.34
CA VAL A 70 -18.57 11.39 3.04
C VAL A 70 -19.78 12.20 3.51
N SER A 71 -19.60 13.15 4.41
CA SER A 71 -20.70 13.97 4.90
C SER A 71 -20.34 15.42 4.69
N LEU A 72 -21.03 16.09 3.75
CA LEU A 72 -21.35 17.54 3.73
C LEU A 72 -21.86 18.04 2.36
N ASP A 73 -22.15 17.18 1.39
CA ASP A 73 -22.89 17.55 0.15
C ASP A 73 -24.24 16.82 0.02
N GLY A 74 -24.93 16.62 1.16
CA GLY A 74 -26.39 16.40 1.25
C GLY A 74 -27.07 15.46 0.24
N GLY A 75 -27.29 14.21 0.65
CA GLY A 75 -28.28 13.27 0.08
C GLY A 75 -28.06 11.86 0.65
N GLY A 76 -28.80 11.44 1.69
CA GLY A 76 -29.92 10.49 1.59
C GLY A 76 -29.42 9.07 1.24
N ASP A 77 -29.29 8.08 2.13
CA ASP A 77 -30.30 7.49 3.01
C ASP A 77 -29.69 6.95 4.32
N THR A 78 -30.36 7.22 5.45
CA THR A 78 -29.99 6.69 6.76
C THR A 78 -30.74 5.39 7.04
N ALA A 79 -30.07 4.25 6.93
CA ALA A 79 -30.44 3.04 7.67
C ALA A 79 -29.49 2.88 8.87
N GLN A 80 -29.99 3.18 10.08
CA GLN A 80 -29.27 2.98 11.33
C GLN A 80 -29.13 1.48 11.61
N ALA A 81 -27.94 0.92 11.38
CA ALA A 81 -27.58 -0.40 11.90
C ALA A 81 -27.07 -0.25 13.34
N THR A 82 -27.81 -0.76 14.32
CA THR A 82 -27.33 -0.92 15.70
C THR A 82 -26.30 -2.06 15.74
N TYR A 83 -25.02 -1.71 15.93
CA TYR A 83 -23.95 -2.68 16.12
C TYR A 83 -23.63 -2.82 17.61
N THR A 84 -23.75 -4.03 18.13
CA THR A 84 -23.21 -4.43 19.44
C THR A 84 -21.88 -5.16 19.21
N PRO A 85 -20.75 -4.64 19.71
CA PRO A 85 -19.46 -5.29 19.55
C PRO A 85 -19.39 -6.60 20.37
N PRO A 86 -18.85 -7.70 19.80
CA PRO A 86 -18.58 -8.92 20.57
C PRO A 86 -17.41 -8.71 21.54
N THR A 87 -17.50 -9.30 22.74
CA THR A 87 -16.41 -9.41 23.71
C THR A 87 -15.38 -10.44 23.26
N MET A 88 -14.14 -9.99 23.03
CA MET A 88 -13.00 -10.86 22.74
C MET A 88 -12.32 -11.34 24.03
N PRO A 89 -11.83 -12.59 24.10
CA PRO A 89 -11.08 -13.07 25.25
C PRO A 89 -9.75 -12.33 25.40
N VAL A 90 -9.40 -12.02 26.65
CA VAL A 90 -8.14 -11.39 27.03
C VAL A 90 -7.01 -12.41 26.88
N MET A 91 -6.08 -12.18 25.96
CA MET A 91 -4.85 -12.99 25.86
C MET A 91 -3.88 -12.60 26.99
N PRO A 92 -3.15 -13.56 27.59
CA PRO A 92 -2.14 -13.26 28.59
C PRO A 92 -0.94 -12.53 27.98
N ALA A 93 -0.32 -11.67 28.79
CA ALA A 93 0.81 -10.81 28.41
C ALA A 93 2.00 -11.62 27.85
N PRO A 94 2.77 -11.08 26.88
CA PRO A 94 3.93 -11.75 26.33
C PRO A 94 5.01 -11.92 27.41
N ALA A 95 5.58 -13.12 27.49
CA ALA A 95 6.77 -13.40 28.29
C ALA A 95 7.96 -12.55 27.79
N PRO A 96 8.92 -12.20 28.66
CA PRO A 96 10.08 -11.40 28.28
C PRO A 96 10.90 -12.10 27.19
N SER A 97 11.27 -11.33 26.16
CA SER A 97 12.07 -11.80 25.03
C SER A 97 13.41 -12.39 25.49
N PRO A 98 13.88 -13.51 24.91
CA PRO A 98 15.24 -13.98 25.11
C PRO A 98 16.26 -12.94 24.58
N PRO A 99 17.52 -12.97 25.07
CA PRO A 99 18.55 -12.01 24.69
C PRO A 99 18.75 -11.99 23.18
N ALA A 100 18.99 -10.80 22.63
CA ALA A 100 19.20 -10.57 21.20
C ALA A 100 20.25 -11.53 20.63
N GLU A 101 19.78 -12.52 19.87
CA GLU A 101 20.62 -13.32 18.99
C GLU A 101 21.09 -12.41 17.84
N ALA A 102 22.39 -12.52 17.52
CA ALA A 102 23.09 -11.65 16.59
C ALA A 102 22.36 -11.50 15.25
N ALA A 103 22.42 -10.29 14.68
CA ALA A 103 21.87 -9.97 13.38
C ALA A 103 22.22 -11.04 12.35
N ALA A 104 21.20 -11.76 11.87
CA ALA A 104 21.31 -12.56 10.66
C ALA A 104 21.84 -11.66 9.52
N PRO A 105 22.68 -12.18 8.61
CA PRO A 105 23.15 -11.42 7.46
C PRO A 105 21.95 -10.84 6.69
N SER A 106 22.07 -9.61 6.21
CA SER A 106 21.03 -8.95 5.44
C SER A 106 20.69 -9.78 4.20
N GLU A 107 19.62 -10.56 4.24
CA GLU A 107 19.12 -11.26 3.06
C GLU A 107 18.80 -10.22 1.97
N ASP A 108 19.36 -10.44 0.77
CA ASP A 108 19.00 -9.70 -0.43
C ASP A 108 17.47 -9.68 -0.58
N LYS A 109 16.87 -8.48 -0.61
CA LYS A 109 15.42 -8.34 -0.78
C LYS A 109 15.11 -8.16 -2.26
N SER A 110 14.39 -9.11 -2.83
CA SER A 110 13.87 -9.02 -4.20
C SER A 110 12.35 -8.80 -4.22
N GLY A 111 11.87 -8.16 -5.26
CA GLY A 111 10.45 -7.95 -5.53
C GLY A 111 10.21 -7.52 -6.96
N THR A 112 8.95 -7.16 -7.25
CA THR A 112 8.53 -6.65 -8.55
C THR A 112 8.20 -5.17 -8.45
N GLY A 113 8.45 -4.43 -9.51
CA GLY A 113 7.82 -3.13 -9.72
C GLY A 113 7.37 -2.99 -11.16
N PHE A 114 6.69 -1.89 -11.46
CA PHE A 114 6.23 -1.62 -12.82
C PHE A 114 6.28 -0.12 -13.14
N PHE A 115 6.51 0.19 -14.41
CA PHE A 115 6.59 1.54 -14.91
C PHE A 115 5.22 2.22 -14.91
N VAL A 116 5.15 3.41 -14.32
CA VAL A 116 3.97 4.31 -14.34
C VAL A 116 4.21 5.56 -15.19
N SER A 117 5.47 5.81 -15.54
CA SER A 117 5.90 6.71 -16.59
C SER A 117 7.25 6.20 -17.11
N GLN A 118 7.80 6.80 -18.16
CA GLN A 118 9.01 6.30 -18.83
C GLN A 118 10.16 5.96 -17.90
N LYS A 119 10.36 6.71 -16.81
CA LYS A 119 11.48 6.50 -15.86
C LYS A 119 11.04 6.27 -14.42
N ARG A 120 9.74 6.17 -14.13
CA ARG A 120 9.25 6.02 -12.77
C ARG A 120 8.58 4.67 -12.60
N LEU A 121 8.98 3.94 -11.56
CA LEU A 121 8.39 2.67 -11.18
C LEU A 121 7.70 2.78 -9.83
N LEU A 122 6.56 2.09 -9.70
CA LEU A 122 5.97 1.76 -8.41
C LEU A 122 6.41 0.37 -7.96
N THR A 123 6.53 0.20 -6.65
CA THR A 123 6.70 -1.08 -5.96
C THR A 123 6.22 -0.94 -4.51
N ASN A 124 6.39 -1.98 -3.71
CA ASN A 124 6.13 -1.88 -2.27
C ASN A 124 7.28 -1.23 -1.49
N ALA A 125 6.95 -0.49 -0.44
CA ALA A 125 7.94 0.16 0.43
C ALA A 125 8.87 -0.87 1.10
N HIS A 126 8.33 -2.02 1.51
CA HIS A 126 9.12 -3.07 2.16
C HIS A 126 10.16 -3.72 1.25
N VAL A 127 9.95 -3.71 -0.08
CA VAL A 127 10.90 -4.25 -1.08
C VAL A 127 12.17 -3.42 -1.09
N VAL A 128 12.05 -2.09 -0.94
CA VAL A 128 13.18 -1.15 -0.99
C VAL A 128 13.59 -0.59 0.38
N LYS A 129 13.18 -1.28 1.45
CA LYS A 129 13.47 -0.84 2.83
C LYS A 129 14.97 -0.90 3.10
N GLY A 130 15.55 0.25 3.44
CA GLY A 130 16.99 0.40 3.71
C GLY A 130 17.84 0.78 2.50
N CYS A 131 17.31 0.69 1.28
CA CYS A 131 18.08 0.96 0.06
C CYS A 131 17.84 2.37 -0.49
N ALA A 132 18.87 3.22 -0.61
CA ALA A 132 18.75 4.46 -1.38
C ALA A 132 18.78 4.21 -2.90
N VAL A 133 19.51 3.16 -3.30
CA VAL A 133 19.70 2.72 -4.68
C VAL A 133 19.37 1.24 -4.76
N VAL A 134 18.74 0.82 -5.86
CA VAL A 134 18.37 -0.56 -6.15
C VAL A 134 18.89 -0.98 -7.52
N THR A 135 19.07 -2.28 -7.72
CA THR A 135 19.27 -2.83 -9.06
C THR A 135 17.92 -3.16 -9.67
N LEU A 136 17.73 -2.78 -10.93
CA LEU A 136 16.55 -3.07 -11.71
C LEU A 136 16.92 -4.04 -12.83
N THR A 137 16.09 -5.05 -13.09
CA THR A 137 16.18 -5.87 -14.30
C THR A 137 14.91 -5.68 -15.12
N ILE A 138 15.06 -5.07 -16.30
CA ILE A 138 13.98 -4.72 -17.23
C ILE A 138 14.16 -5.60 -18.48
N GLY A 139 13.34 -6.65 -18.60
CA GLY A 139 13.57 -7.69 -19.59
C GLY A 139 14.95 -8.34 -19.40
N GLN A 140 15.84 -8.19 -20.38
CA GLN A 140 17.22 -8.69 -20.32
C GLN A 140 18.24 -7.62 -19.86
N ASN A 141 17.79 -6.39 -19.63
CA ASN A 141 18.66 -5.26 -19.35
C ASN A 141 18.73 -4.96 -17.86
N LYS A 142 19.95 -4.81 -17.32
CA LYS A 142 20.15 -4.23 -16.00
C LYS A 142 20.10 -2.70 -16.05
N ALA A 143 19.57 -2.11 -14.98
CA ALA A 143 19.43 -0.68 -14.75
C ALA A 143 19.68 -0.38 -13.27
N THR A 144 19.89 0.89 -12.95
CA THR A 144 19.99 1.39 -11.57
C THR A 144 18.78 2.25 -11.25
N GLY A 145 18.20 2.02 -10.08
CA GLY A 145 17.04 2.75 -9.58
C GLY A 145 17.39 3.58 -8.34
N ARG A 146 16.98 4.85 -8.28
CA ARG A 146 17.02 5.66 -7.06
C ARG A 146 15.65 5.72 -6.41
N VAL A 147 15.56 5.42 -5.12
CA VAL A 147 14.29 5.57 -4.40
C VAL A 147 14.03 7.05 -4.11
N LEU A 148 12.91 7.56 -4.60
CA LEU A 148 12.54 8.98 -4.47
C LEU A 148 11.68 9.24 -3.25
N ALA A 149 10.73 8.33 -3.00
CA ALA A 149 9.70 8.49 -2.00
C ALA A 149 9.23 7.13 -1.50
N ARG A 150 8.76 7.12 -0.25
CA ARG A 150 8.15 5.96 0.40
C ARG A 150 6.92 6.43 1.17
N ASP A 151 5.87 5.64 1.08
CA ASP A 151 4.70 5.69 1.95
C ASP A 151 4.67 4.37 2.70
N GLU A 152 5.35 4.32 3.86
CA GLU A 152 5.43 3.11 4.67
C GLU A 152 4.06 2.63 5.18
N PRO A 153 3.13 3.52 5.63
CA PRO A 153 1.79 3.10 6.03
C PRO A 153 1.00 2.37 4.95
N ASN A 154 1.07 2.83 3.69
CA ASN A 154 0.38 2.19 2.56
C ASN A 154 1.24 1.16 1.83
N ASP A 155 2.49 0.96 2.26
CA ASP A 155 3.47 0.07 1.65
C ASP A 155 3.73 0.36 0.16
N LEU A 156 3.93 1.63 -0.19
CA LEU A 156 4.26 2.09 -1.55
C LEU A 156 5.64 2.75 -1.60
N ALA A 157 6.37 2.56 -2.70
CA ALA A 157 7.58 3.30 -3.00
C ALA A 157 7.64 3.70 -4.48
N LEU A 158 8.26 4.86 -4.71
CA LEU A 158 8.52 5.41 -6.03
C LEU A 158 10.01 5.37 -6.33
N ILE A 159 10.36 4.81 -7.48
CA ILE A 159 11.75 4.66 -7.93
C ILE A 159 11.95 5.40 -9.25
N GLU A 160 13.08 6.06 -9.40
CA GLU A 160 13.58 6.59 -10.67
C GLU A 160 14.58 5.63 -11.29
N SER A 161 14.31 5.13 -12.49
CA SER A 161 15.28 4.37 -13.26
C SER A 161 16.17 5.27 -14.11
N ASP A 162 17.45 4.91 -14.22
CA ASP A 162 18.39 5.48 -15.18
C ASP A 162 18.07 5.08 -16.64
N LYS A 163 17.28 4.03 -16.86
CA LYS A 163 16.78 3.59 -18.17
C LYS A 163 15.29 3.90 -18.32
N ALA A 164 14.90 4.31 -19.51
CA ALA A 164 13.50 4.52 -19.85
C ALA A 164 12.85 3.23 -20.36
N SER A 165 11.53 3.11 -20.16
CA SER A 165 10.68 2.10 -20.79
C SER A 165 9.55 2.80 -21.55
N ASP A 166 9.24 2.31 -22.75
CA ASP A 166 8.07 2.75 -23.52
C ASP A 166 6.78 2.06 -23.06
N ALA A 167 6.91 0.92 -22.38
CA ALA A 167 5.79 0.21 -21.78
C ALA A 167 5.49 0.80 -20.40
N VAL A 168 4.42 1.58 -20.32
CA VAL A 168 3.93 2.24 -19.10
C VAL A 168 2.52 1.78 -18.76
N ALA A 169 2.26 1.57 -17.47
CA ALA A 169 0.97 1.14 -16.98
C ALA A 169 -0.06 2.28 -16.97
N LYS A 170 -1.31 1.94 -17.32
CA LYS A 170 -2.47 2.78 -17.06
C LYS A 170 -3.09 2.39 -15.72
N LEU A 171 -3.31 3.36 -14.85
CA LEU A 171 -3.92 3.14 -13.53
C LEU A 171 -5.43 3.35 -13.62
N ARG A 172 -6.23 2.33 -13.27
CA ARG A 172 -7.69 2.44 -13.22
C ARG A 172 -8.19 2.29 -11.79
N ALA A 173 -8.88 3.32 -11.29
CA ALA A 173 -9.56 3.28 -10.00
C ALA A 173 -10.96 2.63 -10.11
N GLY A 174 -11.52 2.19 -8.98
CA GLY A 174 -12.89 1.68 -8.91
C GLY A 174 -13.03 0.24 -9.40
N VAL A 175 -12.33 -0.70 -8.75
CA VAL A 175 -12.53 -2.13 -8.98
C VAL A 175 -13.81 -2.63 -8.29
N ARG A 176 -14.49 -3.61 -8.88
CA ARG A 176 -15.73 -4.19 -8.36
C ARG A 176 -15.51 -5.56 -7.74
N LEU A 177 -16.41 -5.94 -6.83
CA LEU A 177 -16.48 -7.30 -6.32
C LEU A 177 -16.75 -8.28 -7.48
N GLY A 178 -16.02 -9.40 -7.52
CA GLY A 178 -16.13 -10.43 -8.55
C GLY A 178 -15.45 -10.08 -9.87
N GLU A 179 -14.79 -8.93 -9.97
CA GLU A 179 -14.06 -8.54 -11.18
C GLU A 179 -12.83 -9.41 -11.40
N ASP A 180 -12.63 -9.89 -12.63
CA ASP A 180 -11.48 -10.71 -13.01
C ASP A 180 -10.20 -9.87 -13.00
N VAL A 181 -9.16 -10.44 -12.39
CA VAL A 181 -7.86 -9.80 -12.24
C VAL A 181 -6.72 -10.77 -12.48
N ALA A 182 -5.58 -10.23 -12.88
CA ALA A 182 -4.34 -10.97 -13.03
C ALA A 182 -3.18 -10.30 -12.28
N ALA A 183 -2.43 -11.08 -11.51
CA ALA A 183 -1.21 -10.63 -10.86
C ALA A 183 0.00 -11.05 -11.70
N PHE A 184 0.99 -10.15 -11.78
CA PHE A 184 2.27 -10.46 -12.40
C PHE A 184 3.42 -10.12 -11.47
N GLY A 185 4.46 -10.95 -11.47
CA GLY A 185 5.70 -10.66 -10.75
C GLY A 185 6.79 -11.68 -10.97
N PHE A 186 7.94 -11.46 -10.34
CA PHE A 186 9.13 -12.30 -10.49
C PHE A 186 9.43 -13.04 -9.18
N PRO A 187 8.91 -14.27 -9.02
CA PRO A 187 9.23 -15.08 -7.85
C PRO A 187 10.70 -15.54 -7.91
N LEU A 188 11.44 -15.31 -6.82
CA LEU A 188 12.76 -15.88 -6.51
C LEU A 188 13.79 -15.81 -7.66
N ASN A 189 14.59 -14.74 -7.70
CA ASN A 189 15.74 -14.64 -8.59
C ASN A 189 16.76 -15.74 -8.25
N GLY A 190 16.91 -16.73 -9.14
CA GLY A 190 17.93 -17.78 -9.03
C GLY A 190 17.44 -19.17 -9.46
N ASP A 191 16.17 -19.50 -9.15
CA ASP A 191 15.63 -20.87 -9.33
C ASP A 191 14.39 -20.95 -10.23
N LEU A 192 13.76 -19.82 -10.57
CA LEU A 192 12.52 -19.76 -11.37
C LEU A 192 12.68 -18.98 -12.67
N ALA A 193 11.70 -19.15 -13.57
CA ALA A 193 11.72 -18.61 -14.92
C ALA A 193 11.94 -17.08 -14.94
N THR A 194 12.95 -16.63 -15.69
CA THR A 194 13.25 -15.22 -15.98
C THR A 194 12.10 -14.49 -16.69
N SER A 195 11.10 -15.23 -17.15
CA SER A 195 9.89 -14.71 -17.79
C SER A 195 8.88 -14.10 -16.80
N GLY A 196 9.06 -14.29 -15.49
CA GLY A 196 8.07 -13.91 -14.49
C GLY A 196 6.91 -14.91 -14.40
N ASN A 197 6.05 -14.70 -13.41
CA ASN A 197 4.89 -15.49 -13.07
C ASN A 197 3.62 -14.65 -13.29
N PHE A 198 2.63 -15.28 -13.93
CA PHE A 198 1.34 -14.68 -14.23
C PHE A 198 0.24 -15.57 -13.62
N THR A 199 -0.59 -14.99 -12.75
CA THR A 199 -1.67 -15.72 -12.08
C THR A 199 -2.98 -14.98 -12.24
N ARG A 200 -4.07 -15.72 -12.45
CA ARG A 200 -5.43 -15.16 -12.58
C ARG A 200 -6.26 -15.48 -11.34
N GLY A 201 -7.22 -14.62 -11.07
CA GLY A 201 -8.25 -14.80 -10.07
C GLY A 201 -9.29 -13.69 -10.19
N GLY A 202 -10.01 -13.43 -9.10
CA GLY A 202 -11.00 -12.36 -9.04
C GLY A 202 -10.87 -11.55 -7.76
N VAL A 203 -11.49 -10.39 -7.73
CA VAL A 203 -11.64 -9.58 -6.52
C VAL A 203 -12.68 -10.24 -5.61
N THR A 204 -12.24 -10.71 -4.45
CA THR A 204 -13.08 -11.38 -3.45
C THR A 204 -13.61 -10.44 -2.38
N ALA A 205 -12.97 -9.28 -2.18
CA ALA A 205 -13.49 -8.19 -1.38
C ALA A 205 -12.92 -6.84 -1.85
N THR A 206 -13.70 -5.78 -1.75
CA THR A 206 -13.29 -4.41 -2.11
C THR A 206 -12.64 -3.66 -0.95
N ALA A 207 -12.39 -4.34 0.17
CA ALA A 207 -11.63 -3.87 1.32
C ALA A 207 -10.66 -4.96 1.76
N GLY A 208 -9.58 -4.57 2.42
CA GLY A 208 -8.64 -5.50 3.05
C GLY A 208 -9.08 -5.97 4.43
N LEU A 209 -8.16 -6.62 5.14
CA LEU A 209 -8.38 -7.07 6.51
C LEU A 209 -8.82 -5.90 7.42
N HIS A 210 -9.81 -6.14 8.28
CA HIS A 210 -10.41 -5.12 9.17
C HIS A 210 -11.01 -3.91 8.42
N ASP A 211 -11.63 -4.15 7.27
CA ASP A 211 -12.25 -3.12 6.43
C ASP A 211 -11.26 -2.03 5.96
N ASP A 212 -10.00 -2.42 5.75
CA ASP A 212 -8.98 -1.52 5.20
C ASP A 212 -9.35 -1.08 3.78
N SER A 213 -9.93 0.12 3.69
CA SER A 213 -10.37 0.74 2.44
C SER A 213 -9.25 1.00 1.44
N SER A 214 -7.98 0.97 1.86
CA SER A 214 -6.81 1.14 0.98
C SER A 214 -6.46 -0.12 0.18
N ARG A 215 -7.06 -1.26 0.54
CA ARG A 215 -6.73 -2.58 -0.02
C ARG A 215 -7.93 -3.25 -0.68
N ILE A 216 -7.63 -4.26 -1.49
CA ILE A 216 -8.58 -5.19 -2.09
C ILE A 216 -8.11 -6.61 -1.80
N GLN A 217 -9.06 -7.52 -1.59
CA GLN A 217 -8.79 -8.94 -1.46
C GLN A 217 -8.96 -9.62 -2.81
N ILE A 218 -8.04 -10.51 -3.15
CA ILE A 218 -8.00 -11.23 -4.41
C ILE A 218 -7.83 -12.72 -4.17
N SER A 219 -8.36 -13.54 -5.08
CA SER A 219 -8.12 -14.98 -5.10
C SER A 219 -6.92 -15.38 -5.97
N ALA A 220 -6.38 -14.47 -6.77
CA ALA A 220 -5.22 -14.73 -7.61
C ALA A 220 -4.04 -15.19 -6.72
N PRO A 221 -3.39 -16.33 -7.01
CA PRO A 221 -2.24 -16.79 -6.24
C PRO A 221 -1.10 -15.78 -6.23
N VAL A 222 -0.58 -15.47 -5.05
CA VAL A 222 0.53 -14.54 -4.85
C VAL A 222 1.62 -15.26 -4.07
N GLN A 223 2.86 -15.15 -4.54
CA GLN A 223 4.04 -15.75 -3.91
C GLN A 223 5.10 -14.68 -3.61
N PRO A 224 6.07 -14.95 -2.71
CA PRO A 224 7.23 -14.08 -2.53
C PRO A 224 7.87 -13.74 -3.89
N GLY A 225 8.16 -12.45 -4.11
CA GLY A 225 8.65 -11.90 -5.38
C GLY A 225 7.56 -11.17 -6.18
N ASN A 226 6.28 -11.51 -6.02
CA ASN A 226 5.17 -10.75 -6.63
C ASN A 226 4.89 -9.42 -5.90
N SER A 227 5.43 -9.22 -4.69
CA SER A 227 5.31 -7.95 -3.95
C SER A 227 5.74 -6.77 -4.82
N GLY A 228 4.87 -5.78 -4.92
CA GLY A 228 5.06 -4.55 -5.70
C GLY A 228 4.69 -4.69 -7.17
N GLY A 229 4.33 -5.89 -7.62
CA GLY A 229 3.90 -6.16 -8.99
C GLY A 229 2.48 -5.63 -9.29
N PRO A 230 2.16 -5.46 -10.58
CA PRO A 230 0.85 -4.98 -11.01
C PRO A 230 -0.22 -6.05 -10.82
N LEU A 231 -1.39 -5.61 -10.34
CA LEU A 231 -2.65 -6.34 -10.45
C LEU A 231 -3.48 -5.69 -11.56
N LEU A 232 -3.76 -6.45 -12.63
CA LEU A 232 -4.36 -5.96 -13.87
C LEU A 232 -5.82 -6.39 -13.96
N ASP A 233 -6.67 -5.55 -14.55
CA ASP A 233 -7.96 -5.98 -15.09
C ASP A 233 -7.79 -6.67 -16.46
N GLU A 234 -8.90 -7.18 -17.00
CA GLU A 234 -8.91 -7.86 -18.30
C GLU A 234 -8.53 -6.97 -19.48
N SER A 235 -8.56 -5.64 -19.33
CA SER A 235 -8.16 -4.68 -20.36
C SER A 235 -6.69 -4.26 -20.25
N GLY A 236 -5.94 -4.82 -19.29
CA GLY A 236 -4.54 -4.48 -19.06
C GLY A 236 -4.31 -3.22 -18.22
N ASN A 237 -5.35 -2.63 -17.62
CA ASN A 237 -5.14 -1.53 -16.68
C ASN A 237 -4.76 -2.07 -15.31
N VAL A 238 -3.85 -1.38 -14.62
CA VAL A 238 -3.48 -1.71 -13.25
C VAL A 238 -4.55 -1.17 -12.29
N VAL A 239 -5.19 -2.08 -11.57
CA VAL A 239 -6.24 -1.82 -10.58
C VAL A 239 -5.72 -1.93 -9.14
N GLY A 240 -4.53 -2.50 -8.96
CA GLY A 240 -3.86 -2.53 -7.67
C GLY A 240 -2.40 -2.94 -7.73
N ILE A 241 -1.74 -2.92 -6.58
CA ILE A 241 -0.33 -3.28 -6.39
C ILE A 241 -0.27 -4.46 -5.42
N VAL A 242 0.22 -5.60 -5.89
CA VAL A 242 0.23 -6.86 -5.14
C VAL A 242 1.11 -6.74 -3.88
N VAL A 243 0.63 -7.25 -2.75
CA VAL A 243 1.39 -7.31 -1.50
C VAL A 243 1.60 -8.78 -1.11
N ALA A 244 2.77 -9.35 -1.41
CA ALA A 244 3.04 -10.77 -1.21
C ALA A 244 3.42 -11.15 0.23
N LYS A 245 3.24 -10.24 1.20
CA LYS A 245 3.56 -10.46 2.61
C LYS A 245 2.55 -9.78 3.52
N LEU A 246 1.26 -10.12 3.41
CA LEU A 246 0.50 -10.15 4.66
C LEU A 246 1.04 -11.35 5.42
N ASN A 247 1.60 -11.12 6.61
CA ASN A 247 2.20 -12.12 7.48
C ASN A 247 1.29 -13.36 7.62
N THR A 248 1.37 -14.30 6.68
CA THR A 248 0.69 -15.59 6.69
C THR A 248 1.03 -16.32 7.98
N LEU A 249 2.25 -16.11 8.47
CA LEU A 249 2.69 -16.58 9.79
C LEU A 249 1.97 -15.88 10.95
N LYS A 250 1.83 -14.54 10.97
CA LYS A 250 1.11 -13.87 12.07
C LYS A 250 -0.40 -14.12 12.02
N PHE A 251 -0.98 -14.25 10.83
CA PHE A 251 -2.38 -14.61 10.65
C PHE A 251 -2.63 -16.07 11.08
N ALA A 252 -1.76 -17.01 10.70
CA ALA A 252 -1.84 -18.40 11.14
C ALA A 252 -1.64 -18.53 12.65
N LEU A 253 -0.66 -17.82 13.23
CA LEU A 253 -0.41 -17.82 14.67
C LEU A 253 -1.57 -17.17 15.46
N ALA A 254 -2.26 -16.18 14.90
CA ALA A 254 -3.42 -15.54 15.51
C ALA A 254 -4.72 -16.35 15.41
N ASN A 255 -4.82 -17.27 14.43
CA ASN A 255 -6.02 -18.09 14.18
C ASN A 255 -5.80 -19.58 14.50
N GLY A 256 -4.91 -19.91 15.44
CA GLY A 256 -4.75 -21.29 15.93
C GLY A 256 -4.07 -22.26 14.96
N GLY A 257 -3.35 -21.75 13.95
CA GLY A 257 -2.61 -22.54 12.97
C GLY A 257 -3.29 -22.69 11.61
N ASP A 258 -4.55 -22.28 11.46
CA ASP A 258 -5.24 -22.33 10.17
C ASP A 258 -4.80 -21.18 9.25
N ILE A 259 -4.13 -21.54 8.17
CA ILE A 259 -3.80 -20.63 7.07
C ILE A 259 -5.02 -20.56 6.16
N ALA A 260 -5.72 -19.42 6.15
CA ALA A 260 -6.76 -19.16 5.16
C ALA A 260 -6.15 -19.27 3.76
N GLN A 261 -6.48 -20.36 3.05
CA GLN A 261 -6.02 -20.61 1.70
C GLN A 261 -6.65 -19.58 0.74
N ASN A 262 -5.87 -19.07 -0.22
CA ASN A 262 -6.33 -18.15 -1.28
C ASN A 262 -6.82 -16.76 -0.82
N VAL A 263 -6.36 -16.26 0.34
CA VAL A 263 -6.59 -14.88 0.76
C VAL A 263 -5.34 -14.05 0.48
N ASN A 264 -5.36 -13.30 -0.62
CA ASN A 264 -4.27 -12.40 -1.01
C ASN A 264 -4.78 -10.95 -1.09
N PHE A 265 -3.86 -9.99 -1.03
CA PHE A 265 -4.21 -8.58 -1.02
C PHE A 265 -3.40 -7.76 -2.03
N ALA A 266 -4.03 -6.69 -2.52
CA ALA A 266 -3.37 -5.64 -3.27
C ALA A 266 -3.77 -4.27 -2.72
N ILE A 267 -2.87 -3.30 -2.83
CA ILE A 267 -3.15 -1.88 -2.55
C ILE A 267 -3.95 -1.33 -3.73
N LYS A 268 -5.02 -0.58 -3.48
CA LYS A 268 -5.84 0.00 -4.55
C LYS A 268 -5.04 0.97 -5.40
N SER A 269 -5.27 0.93 -6.71
CA SER A 269 -4.71 1.92 -7.65
C SER A 269 -5.03 3.36 -7.26
N SER A 270 -6.19 3.66 -6.65
CA SER A 270 -6.54 5.01 -6.18
C SER A 270 -5.59 5.55 -5.09
N VAL A 271 -5.09 4.66 -4.23
CA VAL A 271 -4.07 5.02 -3.22
C VAL A 271 -2.75 5.33 -3.91
N ALA A 272 -2.37 4.50 -4.89
CA ALA A 272 -1.18 4.74 -5.70
C ALA A 272 -1.26 6.03 -6.54
N GLN A 273 -2.41 6.34 -7.13
CA GLN A 273 -2.64 7.60 -7.86
C GLN A 273 -2.41 8.80 -6.93
N THR A 274 -3.01 8.79 -5.73
CA THR A 274 -2.81 9.85 -4.72
C THR A 274 -1.33 9.99 -4.33
N PHE A 275 -0.63 8.87 -4.17
CA PHE A 275 0.80 8.85 -3.87
C PHE A 275 1.63 9.43 -5.02
N LEU A 276 1.32 9.11 -6.28
CA LEU A 276 2.01 9.66 -7.45
C LEU A 276 1.76 11.17 -7.61
N GLU A 277 0.52 11.62 -7.43
CA GLU A 277 0.15 13.04 -7.46
C GLU A 277 0.93 13.84 -6.40
N THR A 278 1.00 13.31 -5.17
CA THR A 278 1.74 13.94 -4.07
C THR A 278 3.24 14.05 -4.35
N ASN A 279 3.77 13.16 -5.19
CA ASN A 279 5.17 13.15 -5.61
C ASN A 279 5.39 13.77 -7.00
N ASN A 280 4.45 14.57 -7.50
CA ASN A 280 4.52 15.25 -8.80
C ASN A 280 4.89 14.32 -9.97
N THR A 281 4.40 13.07 -9.93
CA THR A 281 4.65 12.09 -10.98
C THR A 281 3.42 11.97 -11.86
N THR A 282 3.59 12.23 -13.16
CA THR A 282 2.55 12.01 -14.17
C THR A 282 2.36 10.51 -14.41
N PHE A 283 1.11 10.09 -14.64
CA PHE A 283 0.73 8.73 -14.97
C PHE A 283 -0.49 8.75 -15.87
N ASP A 284 -0.70 7.66 -16.61
CA ASP A 284 -1.87 7.51 -17.46
C ASP A 284 -3.04 6.91 -16.68
N VAL A 285 -4.24 7.47 -16.88
CA VAL A 285 -5.48 6.94 -16.30
C VAL A 285 -6.09 5.93 -17.26
N GLY A 286 -6.37 4.73 -16.75
CA GLY A 286 -7.03 3.66 -17.48
C GLY A 286 -8.55 3.72 -17.37
N ALA A 287 -9.23 3.12 -18.34
CA ALA A 287 -10.66 2.86 -18.32
C ALA A 287 -10.92 1.42 -18.78
N PRO A 288 -12.03 0.79 -18.35
CA PRO A 288 -12.40 -0.52 -18.88
C PRO A 288 -12.51 -0.46 -20.40
N GLY A 289 -11.97 -1.46 -21.09
CA GLY A 289 -11.89 -1.52 -22.54
C GLY A 289 -12.08 -2.95 -23.06
N GLU A 290 -11.53 -3.22 -24.24
CA GLU A 290 -11.56 -4.58 -24.82
C GLU A 290 -10.77 -5.56 -23.94
N THR A 291 -11.34 -6.75 -23.73
CA THR A 291 -10.68 -7.83 -22.99
C THR A 291 -9.52 -8.40 -23.79
N MET A 292 -8.32 -8.39 -23.20
CA MET A 292 -7.14 -9.05 -23.73
C MET A 292 -7.21 -10.56 -23.50
N LYS A 293 -6.68 -11.35 -24.45
CA LYS A 293 -6.50 -12.79 -24.20
C LYS A 293 -5.45 -12.98 -23.09
N PRO A 294 -5.50 -14.09 -22.33
CA PRO A 294 -4.60 -14.29 -21.18
C PRO A 294 -3.11 -14.18 -21.53
N ALA A 295 -2.70 -14.71 -22.69
CA ALA A 295 -1.31 -14.64 -23.15
C ALA A 295 -0.89 -13.19 -23.49
N ASP A 296 -1.79 -12.42 -24.12
CA ASP A 296 -1.54 -11.02 -24.47
C ASP A 296 -1.49 -10.13 -23.21
N LEU A 297 -2.37 -10.41 -22.24
CA LEU A 297 -2.38 -9.73 -20.94
C LEU A 297 -1.08 -10.03 -20.16
N ALA A 298 -0.60 -11.27 -20.19
CA ALA A 298 0.67 -11.65 -19.56
C ALA A 298 1.86 -10.96 -20.23
N ALA A 299 1.90 -10.91 -21.57
CA ALA A 299 2.94 -10.20 -22.31
C ALA A 299 2.90 -8.69 -22.02
N HIS A 300 1.72 -8.09 -21.93
CA HIS A 300 1.54 -6.70 -21.53
C HIS A 300 2.08 -6.46 -20.11
N ALA A 301 1.67 -7.28 -19.13
CA ALA A 301 2.14 -7.22 -17.75
C ALA A 301 3.67 -7.32 -17.63
N GLN A 302 4.26 -8.25 -18.38
CA GLN A 302 5.71 -8.45 -18.43
C GLN A 302 6.42 -7.23 -18.99
N SER A 303 5.90 -6.64 -20.07
CA SER A 303 6.55 -5.51 -20.76
C SER A 303 6.71 -4.27 -19.88
N LEU A 304 5.75 -4.02 -18.98
CA LEU A 304 5.76 -2.88 -18.06
C LEU A 304 6.44 -3.16 -16.72
N SER A 305 6.81 -4.42 -16.45
CA SER A 305 7.33 -4.84 -15.14
C SER A 305 8.86 -4.94 -15.12
N ALA A 306 9.43 -4.77 -13.94
CA ALA A 306 10.85 -4.95 -13.68
C ALA A 306 11.07 -5.71 -12.38
N VAL A 307 12.16 -6.48 -12.34
CA VAL A 307 12.68 -7.06 -11.10
C VAL A 307 13.38 -5.94 -10.31
N ILE A 308 13.18 -5.91 -9.00
CA ILE A 308 13.85 -4.98 -8.09
C ILE A 308 14.68 -5.79 -7.10
N GLU A 309 15.96 -5.46 -6.98
CA GLU A 309 16.87 -6.05 -6.00
C GLU A 309 17.44 -4.93 -5.11
N CYS A 310 17.20 -5.06 -3.81
CA CYS A 310 17.71 -4.19 -2.76
C CYS A 310 18.78 -4.94 -1.97
N ARG A 311 20.03 -4.46 -2.09
CA ARG A 311 21.19 -4.89 -1.30
C ARG A 311 21.56 -3.73 -0.35
N PRO A 312 21.18 -3.81 0.93
CA PRO A 312 21.39 -2.73 1.90
C PRO A 312 22.87 -2.44 2.18
#